data_AF-A0A402D3J4-F1
#
_entry.id   AF-A0A402D3J4-F1
#
_cell.length_a   1.000
_cell.length_b   1.000
_cell.length_c   1.000
_cell.angle_alpha   90.00
_cell.angle_beta   90.00
_cell.angle_gamma   90.00
#
_symmetry.space_group_name_H-M   'P 1'
#
loop_
_entity.id
_entity.type
_entity.pdbx_description
1 polymer ?
#
loop_
_entity_poly.entity_id
_entity_poly.type
_entity_poly.pdbx_seq_one_letter_code
_entity_poly.pdbx_strand_id
1 'polypeptide(L)'
;MKRVAGMTIGEVAIVLVILAVMAAILFPVFAKAGEYSGPGPYSNPKQIGLAMLQYAEDNEQMLPPRQSYSGPNHELVSWRSMIYPYLRSNNVYESRENAAAKEPDLERDTYHRSYAVNSTTVAKLGASGPFSDVYGGTSRIKDIPNPATVALLTETTAAYNDINVTLPEAFTAKFVPGQNRGALFMSKRFHVSAYLFADGHVRGYAPLQTRNVDGKNLWTRDNSTFSPIENAKVNKVLQYAEDHFEEMQRKRDG
;
A
#
# COMPACT_ATOMS: atom_id res chain seq x y z
N MET A 1 -7.36 -57.16 38.81
CA MET A 1 -7.02 -56.82 37.41
C MET A 1 -8.31 -56.42 36.68
N LYS A 2 -8.51 -55.13 36.38
CA LYS A 2 -9.69 -54.69 35.60
C LYS A 2 -9.46 -55.06 34.13
N ARG A 3 -10.32 -55.92 33.56
CA ARG A 3 -10.32 -56.21 32.13
C ARG A 3 -10.76 -54.95 31.39
N VAL A 4 -9.91 -54.43 30.50
CA VAL A 4 -10.30 -53.40 29.54
C VAL A 4 -11.11 -54.12 28.46
N ALA A 5 -12.36 -53.72 28.27
CA ALA A 5 -13.18 -54.21 27.17
C ALA A 5 -12.53 -53.80 25.84
N GLY A 6 -12.27 -54.76 24.95
CA GLY A 6 -11.73 -54.48 23.62
C GLY A 6 -12.81 -53.88 22.73
N MET A 7 -12.47 -52.81 22.00
CA MET A 7 -13.35 -52.18 21.03
C MET A 7 -13.70 -53.18 19.91
N THR A 8 -14.97 -53.24 19.53
CA THR A 8 -15.44 -54.07 18.41
C THR A 8 -15.18 -53.36 17.08
N ILE A 9 -15.07 -54.14 15.99
CA ILE A 9 -14.84 -53.59 14.63
C ILE A 9 -15.94 -52.59 14.23
N GLY A 10 -17.19 -52.84 14.64
CA GLY A 10 -18.32 -51.94 14.36
C GLY A 10 -18.20 -50.58 15.05
N GLU A 11 -17.73 -50.56 16.30
CA GLU A 11 -17.52 -49.32 17.05
C GLU A 11 -16.40 -48.46 16.43
N VAL A 12 -15.30 -49.10 16.01
CA VAL A 12 -14.21 -48.41 15.30
C VAL A 12 -14.69 -47.84 13.97
N ALA A 13 -15.50 -48.59 13.21
CA ALA A 13 -16.02 -48.15 11.92
C ALA A 13 -16.93 -46.90 12.05
N ILE A 14 -17.82 -46.88 13.04
CA ILE A 14 -18.71 -45.72 13.28
C ILE A 14 -17.90 -44.47 13.62
N VAL A 15 -16.89 -44.61 14.47
CA VAL A 15 -16.02 -43.48 14.85
C VAL A 15 -15.27 -42.93 13.63
N LEU A 16 -14.73 -43.80 12.78
CA LEU A 16 -14.04 -43.38 11.56
C LEU A 16 -14.98 -42.69 10.57
N VAL A 17 -16.22 -43.16 10.43
CA VAL A 17 -17.24 -42.51 9.58
C VAL A 17 -17.56 -41.11 10.09
N ILE A 18 -17.75 -40.94 11.41
CA ILE A 18 -18.02 -39.63 12.01
C ILE A 18 -16.81 -38.69 11.80
N LEU A 19 -15.58 -39.17 12.04
CA LEU A 19 -14.36 -38.39 11.81
C LEU A 19 -14.21 -37.99 10.35
N ALA A 20 -14.54 -38.87 9.40
CA ALA A 20 -14.50 -38.57 7.97
C ALA A 20 -15.51 -37.49 7.58
N VAL A 21 -16.74 -37.54 8.11
CA VAL A 21 -17.77 -36.51 7.87
C VAL A 21 -17.36 -35.16 8.48
N MET A 22 -16.87 -35.17 9.72
CA MET A 22 -16.36 -33.96 10.38
C MET A 22 -15.20 -33.34 9.59
N ALA A 23 -14.26 -34.17 9.16
CA ALA A 23 -13.14 -33.74 8.35
C ALA A 23 -13.60 -33.15 7.01
N ALA A 24 -14.58 -33.78 6.33
CA ALA A 24 -15.10 -33.30 5.06
C ALA A 24 -15.75 -31.90 5.14
N ILE A 25 -16.34 -31.54 6.29
CA ILE A 25 -16.92 -30.20 6.50
C ILE A 25 -15.85 -29.19 6.93
N LEU A 26 -14.88 -29.61 7.75
CA LEU A 26 -13.86 -28.72 8.30
C LEU A 26 -12.70 -28.43 7.33
N PHE A 27 -12.27 -29.40 6.53
CA PHE A 27 -11.18 -29.23 5.57
C PHE A 27 -11.41 -28.09 4.56
N PRO A 28 -12.60 -27.94 3.94
CA PRO A 28 -12.88 -26.82 3.03
C PRO A 28 -12.80 -25.45 3.73
N VAL A 29 -13.19 -25.36 4.99
CA VAL A 29 -13.15 -24.12 5.78
C VAL A 29 -11.70 -23.78 6.15
N PHE A 30 -10.92 -24.76 6.58
CA PHE A 30 -9.50 -24.56 6.91
C PHE A 30 -8.65 -24.23 5.68
N ALA A 31 -8.96 -24.79 4.51
CA ALA A 31 -8.30 -24.43 3.25
C ALA A 31 -8.49 -22.94 2.92
N LYS A 32 -9.72 -22.42 3.03
CA LYS A 32 -10.01 -20.99 2.83
C LYS A 32 -9.38 -20.10 3.89
N ALA A 33 -9.35 -20.53 5.16
CA ALA A 33 -8.70 -19.78 6.23
C ALA A 33 -7.17 -19.68 6.04
N GLY A 34 -6.57 -20.69 5.41
CA GLY A 34 -5.14 -20.71 5.07
C GLY A 34 -4.74 -19.64 4.05
N GLU A 35 -5.57 -19.37 3.03
CA GLU A 35 -5.29 -18.33 2.04
C GLU A 35 -5.15 -16.94 2.68
N TYR A 36 -5.92 -16.66 3.74
CA TYR A 36 -5.87 -15.42 4.51
C TYR A 36 -4.97 -15.49 5.75
N SER A 37 -4.16 -16.54 5.88
CA SER A 37 -3.19 -16.64 6.98
C SER A 37 -1.98 -15.72 6.72
N GLY A 38 -1.62 -14.94 7.75
CA GLY A 38 -0.52 -13.97 7.70
C GLY A 38 -0.95 -12.50 7.67
N PRO A 39 -0.03 -11.55 7.86
CA PRO A 39 -0.34 -10.12 7.88
C PRO A 39 -0.98 -9.68 6.56
N GLY A 40 -2.08 -8.94 6.63
CA GLY A 40 -2.72 -8.33 5.48
C GLY A 40 -1.95 -7.10 4.96
N PRO A 41 -2.32 -6.57 3.77
CA PRO A 41 -1.64 -5.44 3.12
C PRO A 41 -1.72 -4.15 3.94
N TYR A 42 -2.56 -4.12 4.99
CA TYR A 42 -2.78 -2.95 5.83
C TYR A 42 -1.82 -2.83 7.02
N SER A 43 -1.14 -3.92 7.39
CA SER A 43 -0.32 -3.99 8.62
C SER A 43 0.89 -3.05 8.60
N ASN A 44 1.63 -3.02 7.50
CA ASN A 44 2.78 -2.14 7.31
C ASN A 44 2.35 -0.66 7.14
N PRO A 45 1.39 -0.30 6.25
CA PRO A 45 0.90 1.07 6.16
C PRO A 45 0.36 1.62 7.48
N LYS A 46 -0.23 0.78 8.34
CA LYS A 46 -0.72 1.22 9.66
C LYS A 46 0.44 1.61 10.59
N GLN A 47 1.54 0.86 10.57
CA GLN A 47 2.76 1.21 11.32
C GLN A 47 3.41 2.48 10.77
N ILE A 48 3.47 2.62 9.44
CA ILE A 48 3.95 3.84 8.77
C ILE A 48 3.08 5.05 9.15
N GLY A 49 1.76 4.88 9.14
CA GLY A 49 0.82 5.94 9.52
C GLY A 49 1.00 6.40 10.96
N LEU A 50 1.18 5.47 11.90
CA LEU A 50 1.47 5.82 13.29
C LEU A 50 2.79 6.63 13.39
N ALA A 51 3.83 6.22 12.67
CA ALA A 51 5.11 6.93 12.64
C ALA A 51 4.99 8.33 12.00
N MET A 52 4.19 8.49 10.95
CA MET A 52 3.90 9.79 10.34
C MET A 52 3.13 10.72 11.29
N LEU A 53 2.18 10.20 12.05
CA LEU A 53 1.44 10.97 13.04
C LEU A 53 2.35 11.41 14.20
N GLN A 54 3.20 10.52 14.71
CA GLN A 54 4.19 10.86 15.74
C GLN A 54 5.19 11.91 15.23
N TYR A 55 5.69 11.76 14.00
CA TYR A 55 6.50 12.78 13.37
C TYR A 55 5.78 14.13 13.34
N ALA A 56 4.51 14.16 12.94
CA ALA A 56 3.73 15.39 12.90
C ALA A 56 3.54 16.01 14.28
N GLU A 57 3.32 15.21 15.33
CA GLU A 57 3.24 15.70 16.72
C GLU A 57 4.53 16.45 17.13
N ASP A 58 5.70 15.89 16.79
CA ASP A 58 7.01 16.48 17.13
C ASP A 58 7.43 17.64 16.21
N ASN A 59 6.82 17.76 15.03
CA ASN A 59 7.20 18.75 14.00
C ASN A 59 6.07 19.77 13.74
N GLU A 60 5.43 20.27 14.80
CA GLU A 60 4.37 21.29 14.73
C GLU A 60 3.22 20.95 13.75
N GLN A 61 2.80 19.69 13.72
CA GLN A 61 1.78 19.17 12.81
C GLN A 61 2.21 19.09 11.34
N MET A 62 3.48 19.26 10.99
CA MET A 62 3.96 19.12 9.61
C MET A 62 4.05 17.66 9.19
N LEU A 63 3.59 17.34 7.99
CA LEU A 63 3.93 16.07 7.35
C LEU A 63 5.42 16.07 6.97
N PRO A 64 6.09 14.90 6.95
CA PRO A 64 7.47 14.85 6.51
C PRO A 64 7.55 15.27 5.03
N PRO A 65 8.57 16.03 4.62
CA PRO A 65 8.72 16.40 3.23
C PRO A 65 8.93 15.13 2.37
N ARG A 66 8.52 15.18 1.10
CA ARG A 66 8.79 14.09 0.15
C ARG A 66 10.28 13.73 0.13
N GLN A 67 11.10 14.77 0.02
CA GLN A 67 12.56 14.71 0.07
C GLN A 67 13.14 15.95 0.74
N SER A 68 14.32 15.82 1.34
CA SER A 68 15.07 16.91 1.96
C SER A 68 16.57 16.65 1.85
N TYR A 69 17.39 17.71 1.77
CA TYR A 69 18.85 17.61 1.85
C TYR A 69 19.33 17.67 3.32
N SER A 70 18.79 16.76 4.13
CA SER A 70 19.09 16.68 5.57
C SER A 70 19.90 15.44 5.95
N GLY A 71 20.41 14.69 4.96
CA GLY A 71 21.32 13.58 5.20
C GLY A 71 22.73 14.03 5.61
N PRO A 72 23.57 13.11 6.12
CA PRO A 72 24.99 13.36 6.31
C PRO A 72 25.61 13.91 5.02
N ASN A 73 26.54 14.87 5.12
CA ASN A 73 27.14 15.55 3.96
C ASN A 73 26.13 16.24 3.02
N HIS A 74 24.96 16.62 3.52
CA HIS A 74 23.90 17.25 2.73
C HIS A 74 23.38 16.32 1.62
N GLU A 75 23.33 15.01 1.91
CA GLU A 75 22.72 14.02 1.01
C GLU A 75 21.19 14.16 0.99
N LEU A 76 20.61 13.80 -0.15
CA LEU A 76 19.17 13.75 -0.35
C LEU A 76 18.58 12.56 0.41
N VAL A 77 17.64 12.83 1.31
CA VAL A 77 16.89 11.82 2.06
C VAL A 77 15.40 11.98 1.82
N SER A 78 14.64 10.89 1.96
CA SER A 78 13.19 10.90 1.75
C SER A 78 12.40 10.96 3.06
N TRP A 79 11.08 11.06 2.93
CA TRP A 79 10.14 10.90 4.05
C TRP A 79 10.40 9.63 4.88
N ARG A 80 10.97 8.58 4.28
CA ARG A 80 11.30 7.31 4.95
C ARG A 80 12.35 7.54 6.05
N SER A 81 13.46 8.21 5.72
CA SER A 81 14.47 8.59 6.72
C SER A 81 13.93 9.47 7.83
N MET A 82 13.00 10.37 7.51
CA MET A 82 12.44 11.32 8.48
C MET A 82 11.59 10.64 9.55
N ILE A 83 10.81 9.63 9.16
CA ILE A 83 9.95 8.92 10.12
C ILE A 83 10.62 7.67 10.72
N TYR A 84 11.78 7.26 10.21
CA TYR A 84 12.50 6.08 10.68
C TYR A 84 12.74 6.05 12.20
N PRO A 85 13.08 7.17 12.89
CA PRO A 85 13.21 7.19 14.36
C PRO A 85 11.95 6.76 15.13
N TYR A 86 10.77 6.87 14.51
CA TYR A 86 9.47 6.49 15.09
C TYR A 86 9.06 5.05 14.72
N LEU A 87 9.86 4.37 13.90
CA LEU A 87 9.64 2.97 13.51
C LEU A 87 10.50 2.03 14.35
N ARG A 88 9.97 0.84 14.61
CA ARG A 88 10.69 -0.23 15.32
C ARG A 88 11.64 -1.03 14.43
N SER A 89 11.46 -0.98 13.10
CA SER A 89 12.24 -1.77 12.14
C SER A 89 12.13 -1.21 10.73
N ASN A 90 13.21 -1.33 9.96
CA ASN A 90 13.24 -0.99 8.54
C ASN A 90 12.33 -1.89 7.67
N ASN A 91 12.07 -3.12 8.14
CA ASN A 91 11.27 -4.11 7.42
C ASN A 91 9.81 -3.67 7.24
N VAL A 92 9.37 -2.62 7.95
CA VAL A 92 8.04 -2.04 7.78
C VAL A 92 7.85 -1.43 6.38
N TYR A 93 8.92 -0.99 5.72
CA TYR A 93 8.86 -0.50 4.34
C TYR A 93 8.82 -1.63 3.30
N GLU A 94 8.92 -2.90 3.71
CA GLU A 94 8.93 -4.06 2.83
C GLU A 94 7.57 -4.77 2.87
N SER A 95 6.80 -4.69 1.78
CA SER A 95 5.64 -5.55 1.61
C SER A 95 6.07 -6.91 1.05
N ARG A 96 5.74 -7.98 1.77
CA ARG A 96 6.07 -9.36 1.36
C ARG A 96 5.33 -9.81 0.08
N GLU A 97 4.19 -9.21 -0.22
CA GLU A 97 3.42 -9.52 -1.44
C GLU A 97 3.96 -8.77 -2.67
N ASN A 98 4.65 -7.65 -2.45
CA ASN A 98 5.16 -6.79 -3.50
C ASN A 98 6.61 -7.17 -3.86
N ALA A 99 6.77 -7.85 -4.99
CA ALA A 99 8.09 -8.28 -5.46
C ALA A 99 9.06 -7.11 -5.72
N ALA A 100 8.55 -5.90 -5.99
CA ALA A 100 9.38 -4.71 -6.21
C ALA A 100 10.17 -4.33 -4.95
N ALA A 101 9.76 -4.78 -3.76
CA ALA A 101 10.42 -4.54 -2.47
C ALA A 101 11.91 -4.94 -2.45
N LYS A 102 12.30 -5.88 -3.32
CA LYS A 102 13.67 -6.41 -3.44
C LYS A 102 14.54 -5.65 -4.45
N GLU A 103 13.95 -4.72 -5.20
CA GLU A 103 14.64 -3.93 -6.21
C GLU A 103 15.15 -2.59 -5.60
N PRO A 104 16.31 -2.07 -6.04
CA PRO A 104 16.96 -0.90 -5.41
C PRO A 104 16.38 0.43 -5.91
N ASP A 105 15.80 1.32 -5.09
CA ASP A 105 15.16 2.59 -5.53
C ASP A 105 16.02 3.50 -6.44
N LEU A 106 15.36 4.30 -7.30
CA LEU A 106 16.06 5.24 -8.20
C LEU A 106 16.55 6.49 -7.47
N GLU A 107 15.93 6.81 -6.32
CA GLU A 107 16.30 7.96 -5.50
C GLU A 107 17.41 7.64 -4.48
N ARG A 108 17.88 6.38 -4.46
CA ARG A 108 19.04 5.88 -3.69
C ARG A 108 18.94 6.11 -2.18
N ASP A 109 17.74 6.14 -1.62
CA ASP A 109 17.57 6.40 -0.19
C ASP A 109 17.79 5.15 0.70
N THR A 110 18.18 4.01 0.09
CA THR A 110 18.53 2.73 0.73
C THR A 110 17.36 1.94 1.35
N TYR A 111 16.12 2.43 1.23
CA TYR A 111 14.92 1.77 1.76
C TYR A 111 14.22 0.88 0.72
N HIS A 112 13.51 -0.16 1.20
CA HIS A 112 12.73 -1.05 0.35
C HIS A 112 11.63 -0.32 -0.44
N ARG A 113 11.45 -0.73 -1.71
CA ARG A 113 10.42 -0.20 -2.62
C ARG A 113 9.09 -0.91 -2.40
N SER A 114 8.26 -0.43 -1.48
CA SER A 114 6.87 -0.89 -1.44
C SER A 114 5.87 0.23 -1.29
N TYR A 115 6.26 1.35 -0.69
CA TYR A 115 5.32 2.43 -0.36
C TYR A 115 5.78 3.75 -0.95
N ALA A 116 4.82 4.50 -1.47
CA ALA A 116 5.04 5.83 -1.99
C ALA A 116 4.04 6.83 -1.40
N VAL A 117 4.52 8.03 -1.10
CA VAL A 117 3.67 9.15 -0.65
C VAL A 117 2.99 9.83 -1.82
N ASN A 118 1.77 10.31 -1.60
CA ASN A 118 0.98 11.02 -2.61
C ASN A 118 1.52 12.45 -2.80
N SER A 119 2.25 12.65 -3.90
CA SER A 119 2.94 13.90 -4.25
C SER A 119 2.30 14.67 -5.42
N THR A 120 1.02 14.38 -5.72
CA THR A 120 0.31 14.87 -6.90
C THR A 120 0.60 16.36 -7.18
N THR A 121 1.25 16.67 -8.30
CA THR A 121 1.71 18.03 -8.65
C THR A 121 0.89 18.63 -9.78
N VAL A 122 0.61 19.94 -9.68
CA VAL A 122 0.23 20.78 -10.83
C VAL A 122 1.45 21.62 -11.20
N ALA A 123 1.92 21.51 -12.45
CA ALA A 123 3.25 21.86 -12.95
C ALA A 123 3.82 23.29 -12.67
N LYS A 124 3.10 24.16 -11.96
CA LYS A 124 3.56 25.52 -11.57
C LYS A 124 3.11 26.00 -10.18
N LEU A 125 2.42 25.21 -9.35
CA LEU A 125 1.70 25.73 -8.16
C LEU A 125 1.89 24.95 -6.84
N GLY A 126 2.84 24.00 -6.79
CA GLY A 126 3.00 23.11 -5.64
C GLY A 126 2.15 21.84 -5.77
N ALA A 127 2.37 20.88 -4.88
CA ALA A 127 1.59 19.64 -4.86
C ALA A 127 0.17 19.90 -4.39
N SER A 128 -0.83 19.43 -5.16
CA SER A 128 -2.22 19.34 -4.74
C SER A 128 -2.46 18.11 -3.85
N GLY A 129 -1.54 17.14 -3.87
CA GLY A 129 -1.47 16.06 -2.91
C GLY A 129 -0.99 16.51 -1.52
N PRO A 130 -1.12 15.67 -0.49
CA PRO A 130 -0.71 16.01 0.87
C PRO A 130 0.81 16.17 1.03
N PHE A 131 1.62 15.52 0.19
CA PHE A 131 3.08 15.68 0.20
C PHE A 131 3.53 16.58 -0.95
N SER A 132 4.35 17.57 -0.65
CA SER A 132 4.97 18.45 -1.66
C SER A 132 6.46 18.16 -1.83
N ASP A 133 7.04 18.66 -2.93
CA ASP A 133 8.43 18.45 -3.31
C ASP A 133 9.43 19.19 -2.40
N VAL A 134 10.71 19.23 -2.82
CA VAL A 134 11.89 19.70 -2.06
C VAL A 134 11.73 21.11 -1.45
N TYR A 135 10.72 21.89 -1.86
CA TYR A 135 10.43 23.24 -1.37
C TYR A 135 9.10 23.39 -0.62
N GLY A 136 8.34 22.31 -0.47
CA GLY A 136 7.00 22.33 0.10
C GLY A 136 6.95 21.87 1.54
N GLY A 137 7.41 22.74 2.45
CA GLY A 137 7.32 22.55 3.90
C GLY A 137 6.03 23.10 4.52
N THR A 138 4.90 23.12 3.80
CA THR A 138 3.69 23.84 4.26
C THR A 138 2.47 22.96 4.52
N SER A 139 2.49 21.66 4.18
CA SER A 139 1.35 20.79 4.46
C SER A 139 1.37 20.33 5.91
N ARG A 140 0.57 21.02 6.74
CA ARG A 140 0.27 20.54 8.09
C ARG A 140 -0.91 19.58 8.04
N ILE A 141 -0.81 18.49 8.78
CA ILE A 141 -1.85 17.46 8.83
C ILE A 141 -3.19 18.04 9.33
N LYS A 142 -3.13 19.01 10.26
CA LYS A 142 -4.30 19.73 10.79
C LYS A 142 -5.02 20.62 9.75
N ASP A 143 -4.33 20.99 8.67
CA ASP A 143 -4.89 21.86 7.63
C ASP A 143 -5.59 21.05 6.53
N ILE A 144 -5.60 19.71 6.63
CA ILE A 144 -6.32 18.81 5.74
C ILE A 144 -7.80 18.80 6.15
N PRO A 145 -8.73 19.29 5.31
CA PRO A 145 -10.13 19.47 5.72
C PRO A 145 -10.86 18.18 6.07
N ASN A 146 -10.60 17.10 5.33
CA ASN A 146 -11.22 15.79 5.54
C ASN A 146 -10.13 14.71 5.64
N PRO A 147 -9.45 14.57 6.79
CA PRO A 147 -8.27 13.71 6.89
C PRO A 147 -8.58 12.22 6.62
N ALA A 148 -9.80 11.78 6.95
CA ALA A 148 -10.27 10.41 6.67
C ALA A 148 -10.53 10.12 5.18
N THR A 149 -10.43 11.11 4.28
CA THR A 149 -10.66 10.90 2.84
C THR A 149 -9.50 11.37 1.98
N VAL A 150 -8.35 11.68 2.58
CA VAL A 150 -7.14 12.09 1.86
C VAL A 150 -6.08 11.01 2.00
N ALA A 151 -5.73 10.36 0.89
CA ALA A 151 -4.69 9.35 0.85
C ALA A 151 -3.30 10.00 0.95
N LEU A 152 -2.59 9.66 2.02
CA LEU A 152 -1.21 10.06 2.26
C LEU A 152 -0.23 9.16 1.50
N LEU A 153 -0.48 7.86 1.50
CA LEU A 153 0.47 6.87 1.02
C LEU A 153 -0.27 5.67 0.46
N THR A 154 0.31 5.06 -0.56
CA THR A 154 -0.18 3.83 -1.16
C THR A 154 0.98 2.87 -1.43
N GLU A 155 0.64 1.61 -1.65
CA GLU A 155 1.59 0.62 -2.08
C GLU A 155 1.86 0.75 -3.59
N THR A 156 3.12 0.66 -3.99
CA THR A 156 3.53 0.84 -5.38
C THR A 156 4.61 -0.14 -5.79
N THR A 157 4.64 -0.50 -7.07
CA THR A 157 5.79 -1.16 -7.70
C THR A 157 6.79 -0.16 -8.28
N ALA A 158 6.57 1.14 -8.06
CA ALA A 158 7.41 2.20 -8.59
C ALA A 158 8.80 2.23 -7.94
N ALA A 159 9.73 2.76 -8.70
CA ALA A 159 11.11 2.94 -8.28
C ALA A 159 11.35 4.24 -7.49
N TYR A 160 10.28 4.99 -7.20
CA TYR A 160 10.27 6.26 -6.50
C TYR A 160 9.58 6.11 -5.14
N ASN A 161 9.92 6.98 -4.17
CA ASN A 161 9.24 7.00 -2.87
C ASN A 161 7.96 7.84 -2.88
N ASP A 162 7.55 8.33 -4.04
CA ASP A 162 6.38 9.13 -4.23
C ASP A 162 5.59 8.72 -5.48
N ILE A 163 4.31 9.10 -5.49
CA ILE A 163 3.38 8.83 -6.57
C ILE A 163 2.59 10.09 -6.91
N ASN A 164 2.55 10.40 -8.21
CA ASN A 164 1.78 11.49 -8.77
C ASN A 164 0.84 10.97 -9.85
N VAL A 165 -0.42 10.75 -9.51
CA VAL A 165 -1.41 10.18 -10.44
C VAL A 165 -1.73 11.08 -11.64
N THR A 166 -1.35 12.36 -11.63
CA THR A 166 -1.54 13.27 -12.79
C THR A 166 -0.37 13.25 -13.78
N LEU A 167 0.67 12.43 -13.54
CA LEU A 167 1.87 12.33 -14.38
C LEU A 167 2.04 10.92 -14.99
N PRO A 168 1.24 10.54 -16.01
CA PRO A 168 1.21 9.18 -16.55
C PRO A 168 2.53 8.76 -17.23
N GLU A 169 3.32 9.72 -17.70
CA GLU A 169 4.64 9.48 -18.29
C GLU A 169 5.63 8.92 -17.27
N ALA A 170 5.44 9.23 -15.98
CA ALA A 170 6.30 8.72 -14.92
C ALA A 170 6.12 7.21 -14.71
N PHE A 171 4.95 6.65 -14.99
CA PHE A 171 4.62 5.24 -14.71
C PHE A 171 4.66 4.35 -15.97
N THR A 172 4.37 4.92 -17.14
CA THR A 172 4.30 4.19 -18.40
C THR A 172 5.64 4.07 -19.13
N ALA A 173 6.63 4.90 -18.78
CA ALA A 173 7.91 4.92 -19.46
C ALA A 173 8.89 3.85 -18.93
N LYS A 174 9.37 2.99 -19.85
CA LYS A 174 10.46 2.04 -19.61
C LYS A 174 11.79 2.72 -19.87
N PHE A 175 12.34 3.42 -18.87
CA PHE A 175 13.67 4.04 -19.00
C PHE A 175 14.82 3.02 -18.86
N VAL A 176 14.55 1.86 -18.26
CA VAL A 176 15.47 0.71 -18.21
C VAL A 176 14.73 -0.51 -18.79
N PRO A 177 15.31 -1.24 -19.76
CA PRO A 177 14.73 -2.49 -20.22
C PRO A 177 14.47 -3.43 -19.05
N GLY A 178 13.22 -3.86 -18.86
CA GLY A 178 12.82 -4.76 -17.77
C GLY A 178 12.37 -4.08 -16.47
N GLN A 179 12.55 -2.76 -16.30
CA GLN A 179 11.92 -2.03 -15.19
C GLN A 179 10.79 -1.15 -15.73
N ASN A 180 9.54 -1.57 -15.49
CA ASN A 180 8.43 -0.62 -15.50
C ASN A 180 8.71 0.38 -14.37
N ARG A 181 8.48 1.68 -14.60
CA ARG A 181 8.55 2.68 -13.50
C ARG A 181 7.43 2.51 -12.45
N GLY A 182 6.73 1.37 -12.50
CA GLY A 182 5.79 0.84 -11.54
C GLY A 182 4.42 1.47 -11.63
N ALA A 183 3.44 0.76 -11.06
CA ALA A 183 2.06 1.17 -10.91
C ALA A 183 1.72 1.16 -9.41
N LEU A 184 0.45 1.43 -9.07
CA LEU A 184 -0.06 1.04 -7.77
C LEU A 184 0.02 -0.49 -7.64
N PHE A 185 0.43 -0.97 -6.47
CA PHE A 185 0.45 -2.39 -6.19
C PHE A 185 -0.93 -2.83 -5.68
N MET A 186 -1.49 -3.87 -6.29
CA MET A 186 -2.72 -4.51 -5.83
C MET A 186 -2.38 -5.85 -5.18
N SER A 187 -2.90 -6.09 -3.99
CA SER A 187 -2.71 -7.35 -3.28
C SER A 187 -3.29 -8.51 -4.10
N LYS A 188 -2.50 -9.57 -4.27
CA LYS A 188 -2.92 -10.78 -4.97
C LYS A 188 -4.07 -11.50 -4.27
N ARG A 189 -4.17 -11.33 -2.96
CA ARG A 189 -5.13 -12.00 -2.09
C ARG A 189 -6.39 -11.19 -1.85
N PHE A 190 -6.25 -9.86 -1.75
CA PHE A 190 -7.38 -8.97 -1.45
C PHE A 190 -7.90 -8.22 -2.67
N HIS A 191 -7.21 -8.29 -3.82
CA HIS A 191 -7.60 -7.66 -5.08
C HIS A 191 -7.82 -6.13 -4.97
N VAL A 192 -7.09 -5.49 -4.06
CA VAL A 192 -7.14 -4.04 -3.79
C VAL A 192 -5.74 -3.51 -3.47
N SER A 193 -5.54 -2.21 -3.68
CA SER A 193 -4.39 -1.48 -3.16
C SER A 193 -4.69 -0.95 -1.76
N ALA A 194 -3.70 -0.95 -0.88
CA ALA A 194 -3.81 -0.33 0.43
C ALA A 194 -3.53 1.18 0.35
N TYR A 195 -4.36 1.98 1.02
CA TYR A 195 -4.21 3.43 1.14
C TYR A 195 -4.20 3.82 2.61
N LEU A 196 -3.14 4.50 3.04
CA LEU A 196 -3.06 5.17 4.33
C LEU A 196 -3.67 6.56 4.19
N PHE A 197 -4.57 6.92 5.11
CA PHE A 197 -5.26 8.20 5.15
C PHE A 197 -4.64 9.15 6.17
N ALA A 198 -4.97 10.43 6.06
CA ALA A 198 -4.36 11.49 6.87
C ALA A 198 -4.77 11.48 8.35
N ASP A 199 -5.81 10.76 8.73
CA ASP A 199 -6.14 10.46 10.12
C ASP A 199 -5.43 9.18 10.65
N GLY A 200 -4.60 8.55 9.81
CA GLY A 200 -3.85 7.34 10.15
C GLY A 200 -4.60 6.02 9.98
N HIS A 201 -5.84 6.00 9.49
CA HIS A 201 -6.48 4.72 9.14
C HIS A 201 -6.00 4.21 7.78
N VAL A 202 -6.20 2.91 7.54
CA VAL A 202 -5.80 2.27 6.29
C VAL A 202 -7.01 1.55 5.72
N ARG A 203 -7.24 1.70 4.42
CA ARG A 203 -8.33 1.03 3.72
C ARG A 203 -7.91 0.56 2.33
N GLY A 204 -8.50 -0.54 1.89
CA GLY A 204 -8.33 -1.07 0.54
C GLY A 204 -9.33 -0.48 -0.44
N TYR A 205 -8.86 -0.08 -1.61
CA TYR A 205 -9.69 0.33 -2.74
C TYR A 205 -9.13 -0.23 -4.06
N ALA A 206 -10.01 -0.47 -5.03
CA ALA A 206 -9.56 -0.59 -6.42
C ALA A 206 -8.98 0.76 -6.87
N PRO A 207 -7.86 0.80 -7.61
CA PRO A 207 -7.26 2.04 -8.09
C PRO A 207 -8.26 3.02 -8.70
N LEU A 208 -9.08 2.62 -9.67
CA LEU A 208 -10.03 3.52 -10.35
C LEU A 208 -11.08 4.11 -9.41
N GLN A 209 -11.47 3.38 -8.37
CA GLN A 209 -12.48 3.81 -7.40
C GLN A 209 -12.02 5.06 -6.63
N THR A 210 -10.71 5.21 -6.39
CA THR A 210 -10.14 6.30 -5.57
C THR A 210 -10.31 7.70 -6.17
N ARG A 211 -10.70 7.80 -7.45
CA ARG A 211 -11.03 9.07 -8.10
C ARG A 211 -12.29 9.72 -7.53
N ASN A 212 -13.21 8.88 -7.05
CA ASN A 212 -14.48 9.30 -6.50
C ASN A 212 -15.04 8.22 -5.57
N VAL A 213 -14.80 8.41 -4.27
CA VAL A 213 -15.44 7.63 -3.21
C VAL A 213 -16.46 8.54 -2.54
N ASP A 214 -17.74 8.26 -2.71
CA ASP A 214 -18.84 9.03 -2.11
C ASP A 214 -18.76 10.55 -2.39
N GLY A 215 -18.38 10.92 -3.62
CA GLY A 215 -18.22 12.30 -4.05
C GLY A 215 -16.86 12.93 -3.71
N LYS A 216 -15.92 12.16 -3.12
CA LYS A 216 -14.60 12.64 -2.70
C LYS A 216 -13.49 12.06 -3.56
N ASN A 217 -12.62 12.94 -4.06
CA ASN A 217 -11.36 12.54 -4.67
C ASN A 217 -10.33 12.26 -3.57
N LEU A 218 -9.79 11.04 -3.51
CA LEU A 218 -8.86 10.67 -2.43
C LEU A 218 -7.44 11.24 -2.61
N TRP A 219 -7.10 11.71 -3.81
CA TRP A 219 -5.73 12.10 -4.17
C TRP A 219 -5.40 13.56 -3.91
N THR A 220 -6.40 14.42 -3.76
CA THR A 220 -6.22 15.86 -3.52
C THR A 220 -6.44 16.19 -2.05
N ARG A 221 -5.64 17.13 -1.53
CA ARG A 221 -5.62 17.52 -0.11
C ARG A 221 -6.97 18.04 0.40
N ASP A 222 -7.77 18.64 -0.46
CA ASP A 222 -9.08 19.22 -0.19
C ASP A 222 -10.24 18.40 -0.79
N ASN A 223 -9.94 17.22 -1.34
CA ASN A 223 -10.85 16.38 -2.12
C ASN A 223 -11.45 17.06 -3.36
N SER A 224 -10.82 18.12 -3.87
CA SER A 224 -11.19 18.74 -5.14
C SER A 224 -11.13 17.72 -6.29
N THR A 225 -12.06 17.85 -7.23
CA THR A 225 -12.06 17.04 -8.44
C THR A 225 -10.92 17.47 -9.36
N PHE A 226 -10.29 16.51 -10.02
CA PHE A 226 -9.37 16.80 -11.12
C PHE A 226 -10.05 17.56 -12.27
N SER A 227 -9.29 18.41 -12.97
CA SER A 227 -9.74 18.97 -14.25
C SER A 227 -9.99 17.87 -15.28
N PRO A 228 -10.72 18.12 -16.39
CA PRO A 228 -10.92 17.11 -17.44
C PRO A 228 -9.61 16.52 -17.99
N ILE A 229 -8.57 17.35 -18.14
CA ILE A 229 -7.25 16.93 -18.63
C ILE A 229 -6.55 16.03 -17.60
N GLU A 230 -6.53 16.43 -16.33
CA GLU A 230 -5.96 15.62 -15.25
C GLU A 230 -6.71 14.31 -15.07
N ASN A 231 -8.04 14.32 -15.16
CA ASN A 231 -8.86 13.11 -15.10
C ASN A 231 -8.46 12.08 -16.17
N ALA A 232 -8.21 12.52 -17.41
CA ALA A 232 -7.75 11.62 -18.47
C ALA A 232 -6.37 11.01 -18.17
N LYS A 233 -5.48 11.78 -17.53
CA LYS A 233 -4.16 11.32 -17.09
C LYS A 233 -4.25 10.32 -15.92
N VAL A 234 -5.02 10.67 -14.89
CA VAL A 234 -5.29 9.85 -13.71
C VAL A 234 -5.91 8.52 -14.12
N ASN A 235 -6.85 8.53 -15.07
CA ASN A 235 -7.42 7.31 -15.63
C ASN A 235 -6.37 6.38 -16.21
N LYS A 236 -5.41 6.90 -16.97
CA LYS A 236 -4.35 6.06 -17.54
C LYS A 236 -3.50 5.41 -16.44
N VAL A 237 -3.16 6.15 -15.39
CA VAL A 237 -2.34 5.63 -14.28
C VAL A 237 -3.08 4.55 -13.49
N LEU A 238 -4.32 4.83 -13.10
CA LEU A 238 -5.10 3.92 -12.26
C LEU A 238 -5.57 2.68 -13.04
N GLN A 239 -5.99 2.84 -14.31
CA GLN A 239 -6.32 1.70 -15.17
C GLN A 239 -5.11 0.80 -15.40
N TYR A 240 -3.92 1.39 -15.63
CA TYR A 240 -2.70 0.61 -15.81
C TYR A 240 -2.39 -0.30 -14.62
N ALA A 241 -2.66 0.15 -13.39
CA ALA A 241 -2.48 -0.67 -12.19
C ALA A 241 -3.41 -1.88 -12.17
N GLU A 242 -4.68 -1.71 -12.54
CA GLU A 242 -5.67 -2.78 -12.63
C GLU A 242 -5.35 -3.76 -13.76
N ASP A 243 -5.04 -3.26 -14.96
CA ASP A 243 -4.65 -4.07 -16.12
C ASP A 243 -3.40 -4.91 -15.83
N HIS A 244 -2.41 -4.29 -15.17
CA HIS A 244 -1.16 -4.97 -14.79
C HIS A 244 -1.43 -6.07 -13.76
N PHE A 245 -2.32 -5.82 -12.79
CA PHE A 245 -2.75 -6.83 -11.85
C PHE A 245 -3.43 -8.01 -12.54
N GLU A 246 -4.35 -7.76 -13.47
CA GLU A 246 -5.02 -8.82 -14.25
C GLU A 246 -4.05 -9.62 -15.11
N GLU A 247 -3.06 -8.98 -15.74
CA GLU A 247 -2.00 -9.66 -16.48
C GLU A 247 -1.20 -10.61 -15.58
N MET A 248 -0.86 -10.16 -14.37
CA MET A 248 -0.11 -10.96 -13.40
C MET A 248 -0.91 -12.15 -12.87
N GLN A 249 -2.24 -12.02 -12.72
CA GLN A 249 -3.11 -13.15 -12.36
C GLN A 249 -3.20 -14.17 -13.50
N ARG A 250 -3.40 -13.71 -14.74
CA ARG A 250 -3.47 -14.60 -15.92
C ARG A 250 -2.22 -15.45 -16.12
N LYS A 251 -1.02 -14.87 -15.90
CA LYS A 251 0.26 -15.60 -16.00
C LYS A 251 0.46 -16.65 -14.91
N ARG A 252 -0.29 -16.59 -13.80
CA ARG A 252 -0.21 -17.57 -12.73
C ARG A 252 -1.11 -18.78 -13.00
N ASP A 253 -2.26 -18.53 -13.62
CA ASP A 253 -3.31 -19.52 -13.79
C ASP A 253 -3.19 -20.32 -15.11
N GLY A 254 -2.26 -19.95 -15.99
CA GLY A 254 -1.92 -20.66 -17.24
C GLY A 254 -0.53 -21.28 -17.21
#